data_AF-A0A8J2MNW3-F1
#
_entry.id   AF-A0A8J2MNW3-F1
#
_cell.length_a   1.000
_cell.length_b   1.000
_cell.length_c   1.000
_cell.angle_alpha   90.00
_cell.angle_beta   90.00
_cell.angle_gamma   90.00
#
_symmetry.space_group_name_H-M   'P 1'
#
loop_
_entity.id
_entity.type
_entity.pdbx_description
1 polymer ?
#
loop_
_entity_poly.entity_id
_entity_poly.type
_entity_poly.pdbx_seq_one_letter_code
_entity_poly.pdbx_strand_id
1 'polypeptide(L)'
;GGILDDLIITKDAEDRFYVVSNAGRRDCDIDLFNQRKDEFDKRGRRVQLEYLDPLEQGLVALQGPEAAKVLQKLVEVDLNEVYFMNSVETQAKKVNVRITRCGYTGEDGFEISFKGRHAEDIVEMILRQQEVKMAGLAARDSLRLEAGLCLYGHDINEETTPVEAGLTWLIGKSFYYT
;
A
#
# COMPACT_ATOMS: atom_id res chain seq x y z
N GLY A 1 8.52 15.78 16.37
CA GLY A 1 7.59 14.64 16.29
C GLY A 1 6.68 14.76 15.09
N GLY A 2 7.14 15.41 14.01
CA GLY A 2 6.37 15.49 12.78
C GLY A 2 6.46 14.19 11.98
N ILE A 3 5.72 14.15 10.88
CA ILE A 3 5.56 12.96 10.04
C ILE A 3 6.59 13.00 8.91
N LEU A 4 7.38 11.93 8.78
CA LEU A 4 8.42 11.84 7.74
C LEU A 4 7.89 11.29 6.41
N ASP A 5 6.93 10.38 6.48
CA ASP A 5 6.11 9.91 5.38
C ASP A 5 4.91 9.15 5.97
N ASP A 6 3.87 8.92 5.17
CA ASP A 6 2.85 7.92 5.46
C ASP A 6 3.05 6.66 4.59
N LEU A 7 2.78 5.49 5.16
CA LEU A 7 3.01 4.20 4.50
C LEU A 7 1.99 3.16 4.95
N ILE A 8 1.83 2.11 4.14
CA ILE A 8 1.14 0.88 4.53
C ILE A 8 2.20 -0.18 4.84
N ILE A 9 2.11 -0.78 6.02
CA ILE A 9 2.92 -1.94 6.41
C ILE A 9 2.00 -3.13 6.66
N THR A 10 2.30 -4.25 6.00
CA THR A 10 1.59 -5.52 6.16
C THR A 10 2.51 -6.55 6.79
N LYS A 11 2.05 -7.24 7.84
CA LYS A 11 2.76 -8.41 8.38
C LYS A 11 2.46 -9.61 7.50
N ASP A 12 3.46 -9.98 6.70
CA ASP A 12 3.29 -10.95 5.62
C ASP A 12 3.60 -12.38 6.06
N ALA A 13 4.57 -12.53 6.98
CA ALA A 13 4.87 -13.78 7.66
C ALA A 13 5.24 -13.48 9.12
N GLU A 14 5.63 -14.50 9.88
CA GLU A 14 6.09 -14.31 11.27
C GLU A 14 7.28 -13.34 11.35
N ASP A 15 8.19 -13.41 10.38
CA ASP A 15 9.46 -12.71 10.30
C ASP A 15 9.58 -11.77 9.08
N ARG A 16 8.48 -11.55 8.34
CA ARG A 16 8.47 -10.75 7.11
C ARG A 16 7.39 -9.68 7.12
N PHE A 17 7.76 -8.48 6.70
CA PHE A 17 6.86 -7.36 6.50
C PHE A 17 6.95 -6.85 5.05
N TYR A 18 5.83 -6.41 4.51
CA TYR A 18 5.75 -5.76 3.19
C TYR A 18 5.34 -4.30 3.39
N VAL A 19 6.11 -3.38 2.80
CA VAL A 19 5.95 -1.93 2.99
C VAL A 19 5.73 -1.27 1.64
N VAL A 20 4.72 -0.40 1.57
CA VAL A 20 4.45 0.49 0.44
C VAL A 20 4.41 1.92 0.97
N SER A 21 5.28 2.79 0.46
CA SER A 21 5.37 4.20 0.84
C SER A 21 5.27 5.13 -0.38
N ASN A 22 5.27 6.44 -0.16
CA ASN A 22 5.07 7.39 -1.23
C ASN A 22 6.24 7.41 -2.21
N ALA A 23 5.94 7.40 -3.51
CA ALA A 23 6.96 7.45 -4.56
C ALA A 23 7.90 8.67 -4.42
N GLY A 24 7.36 9.82 -4.02
CA GLY A 24 8.11 11.06 -3.83
C GLY A 24 9.02 11.09 -2.58
N ARG A 25 8.87 10.12 -1.66
CA ARG A 25 9.67 9.99 -0.43
C ARG A 25 10.57 8.77 -0.41
N ARG A 26 10.60 7.99 -1.48
CA ARG A 26 11.39 6.77 -1.61
C ARG A 26 12.83 6.90 -1.10
N ASP A 27 13.58 7.89 -1.59
CA ASP A 27 15.00 8.02 -1.21
C ASP A 27 15.15 8.36 0.29
N CYS A 28 14.29 9.23 0.80
CA CYS A 28 14.24 9.57 2.23
C CYS A 28 13.90 8.34 3.09
N ASP A 29 12.93 7.52 2.66
CA ASP A 29 12.51 6.31 3.38
C ASP A 29 13.60 5.23 3.35
N ILE A 30 14.27 5.05 2.21
CA ILE A 30 15.40 4.13 2.06
C ILE A 30 16.50 4.52 3.04
N ASP A 31 16.88 5.80 3.07
CA ASP A 31 17.90 6.31 3.97
C ASP A 31 17.51 6.11 5.44
N LEU A 32 16.25 6.40 5.79
CA LEU A 32 15.74 6.18 7.14
C LEU A 32 15.82 4.70 7.54
N PHE A 33 15.37 3.78 6.68
CA PHE A 33 15.43 2.35 6.97
C PHE A 33 16.87 1.83 7.11
N ASN A 34 17.79 2.28 6.25
CA ASN A 34 19.21 1.94 6.37
C ASN A 34 19.81 2.42 7.70
N GLN A 35 19.52 3.66 8.10
CA GLN A 35 19.96 4.19 9.39
C GLN A 35 19.42 3.35 10.56
N ARG A 36 18.13 2.97 10.54
CA ARG A 36 17.53 2.13 11.57
C ARG A 36 18.10 0.72 11.60
N LYS A 37 18.39 0.14 10.43
CA LYS A 37 19.08 -1.14 10.32
C LYS A 37 20.46 -1.09 10.97
N ASP A 38 21.24 -0.04 10.71
CA ASP A 38 22.56 0.14 11.32
C ASP A 38 22.48 0.27 12.85
N GLU A 39 21.46 0.97 13.37
CA GLU A 39 21.18 1.03 14.81
C GLU A 39 20.86 -0.34 15.41
N PHE A 40 20.08 -1.17 14.70
CA PHE A 40 19.77 -2.54 15.12
C PHE A 40 21.02 -3.42 15.13
N ASP A 41 21.82 -3.35 14.08
CA ASP A 41 23.06 -4.11 13.93
C ASP A 41 24.05 -3.79 15.06
N LYS A 42 24.20 -2.51 15.42
CA LYS A 42 25.03 -2.07 16.56
C LYS A 42 24.55 -2.61 17.90
N ARG A 43 23.25 -2.94 18.03
CA ARG A 43 22.65 -3.54 19.23
C ARG A 43 22.63 -5.08 19.18
N GLY A 44 23.29 -5.69 18.20
CA GLY A 44 23.33 -7.14 18.02
C GLY A 44 22.02 -7.74 17.51
N ARG A 45 21.09 -6.92 17.00
CA ARG A 45 19.84 -7.37 16.38
C ARG A 45 20.01 -7.35 14.87
N ARG A 46 19.51 -8.36 14.17
CA ARG A 46 19.62 -8.44 12.70
C ARG A 46 18.26 -8.23 12.06
N VAL A 47 18.24 -7.40 11.03
CA VAL A 47 17.11 -7.23 10.11
C VAL A 47 17.68 -7.17 8.69
N GLN A 48 16.97 -7.79 7.75
CA GLN A 48 17.27 -7.69 6.33
C GLN A 48 16.30 -6.73 5.68
N LEU A 49 16.80 -5.89 4.79
CA LEU A 49 15.99 -4.97 3.99
C LEU A 49 16.14 -5.38 2.53
N GLU A 50 15.02 -5.65 1.88
CA GLU A 50 14.95 -5.92 0.45
C GLU A 50 14.18 -4.76 -0.21
N TYR A 51 14.88 -3.99 -1.05
CA TYR A 51 14.26 -2.92 -1.81
C TYR A 51 13.86 -3.44 -3.18
N LEU A 52 12.56 -3.44 -3.46
CA LEU A 52 12.07 -3.80 -4.79
C LEU A 52 12.32 -2.64 -5.76
N ASP A 53 12.89 -2.96 -6.93
CA ASP A 53 13.11 -1.99 -8.00
C ASP A 53 11.75 -1.56 -8.58
N PRO A 54 11.40 -0.26 -8.52
CA PRO A 54 10.12 0.23 -9.02
C PRO A 54 9.97 0.06 -10.53
N LEU A 55 11.06 -0.06 -11.29
CA LEU A 55 11.00 -0.35 -12.73
C LEU A 55 10.65 -1.82 -13.02
N GLU A 56 10.92 -2.71 -12.07
CA GLU A 56 10.65 -4.15 -12.18
C GLU A 56 9.36 -4.58 -11.45
N GLN A 57 8.68 -3.64 -10.78
CA GLN A 57 7.40 -3.87 -10.11
C GLN A 57 6.28 -3.10 -10.81
N GLY A 58 5.08 -3.65 -10.78
CA GLY A 58 3.86 -2.95 -11.12
C GLY A 58 2.88 -3.00 -9.95
N LEU A 59 2.11 -1.92 -9.81
CA LEU A 59 1.04 -1.80 -8.84
C LEU A 59 -0.16 -1.13 -9.53
N VAL A 60 -1.32 -1.77 -9.47
CA VAL A 60 -2.59 -1.17 -9.91
C VAL A 60 -3.60 -1.23 -8.78
N ALA A 61 -4.38 -0.17 -8.63
CA ALA A 61 -5.48 -0.11 -7.68
C ALA A 61 -6.81 -0.24 -8.43
N LEU A 62 -7.64 -1.21 -8.01
CA LEU A 62 -9.02 -1.37 -8.46
C LEU A 62 -9.94 -0.99 -7.30
N GLN A 63 -10.67 0.12 -7.44
CA GLN A 63 -11.41 0.74 -6.35
C GLN A 63 -12.87 0.99 -6.77
N GLY A 64 -13.79 0.81 -5.85
CA GLY A 64 -15.23 0.99 -6.05
C GLY A 64 -16.06 -0.23 -5.63
N PRO A 65 -17.39 -0.09 -5.55
CA PRO A 65 -18.27 -1.11 -4.96
C PRO A 65 -18.29 -2.45 -5.70
N GLU A 66 -17.97 -2.46 -7.00
CA GLU A 66 -17.91 -3.69 -7.80
C GLU A 66 -16.49 -4.30 -7.84
N ALA A 67 -15.49 -3.71 -7.18
CA ALA A 67 -14.08 -4.11 -7.27
C ALA A 67 -13.87 -5.59 -6.89
N ALA A 68 -14.47 -6.04 -5.77
CA ALA A 68 -14.36 -7.42 -5.32
C ALA A 68 -14.92 -8.40 -6.35
N LYS A 69 -16.12 -8.13 -6.88
CA LYS A 69 -16.77 -8.96 -7.90
C LYS A 69 -15.97 -8.99 -9.21
N VAL A 70 -15.42 -7.86 -9.63
CA VAL A 70 -14.57 -7.75 -10.83
C VAL A 70 -13.31 -8.60 -10.65
N LEU A 71 -12.60 -8.42 -9.54
CA LEU A 71 -11.32 -9.10 -9.29
C LEU A 71 -11.51 -10.60 -9.04
N GLN A 72 -12.60 -11.01 -8.39
CA GLN A 72 -12.91 -12.41 -8.10
C GLN A 72 -13.01 -13.27 -9.37
N LYS A 73 -13.41 -12.68 -10.51
CA LYS A 73 -13.46 -13.38 -11.81
C LYS A 73 -12.06 -13.75 -12.34
N LEU A 74 -11.01 -13.15 -11.78
CA LEU A 74 -9.63 -13.24 -12.29
C LEU A 74 -8.72 -14.10 -11.40
N VAL A 75 -9.16 -14.45 -10.19
CA VAL A 75 -8.39 -15.18 -9.18
C VAL A 75 -9.19 -16.34 -8.59
N GLU A 76 -8.49 -17.36 -8.09
CA GLU A 76 -9.13 -18.54 -7.50
C GLU A 76 -9.34 -18.41 -5.99
N VAL A 77 -8.57 -17.56 -5.31
CA VAL A 77 -8.74 -17.28 -3.87
C VAL A 77 -10.08 -16.58 -3.63
N ASP A 78 -10.76 -16.91 -2.54
CA ASP A 78 -11.97 -16.19 -2.12
C ASP A 78 -11.61 -14.82 -1.53
N LEU A 79 -11.95 -13.76 -2.25
CA LEU A 79 -11.68 -12.38 -1.82
C LEU A 79 -12.60 -11.92 -0.68
N ASN A 80 -13.67 -12.67 -0.36
CA ASN A 80 -14.48 -12.38 0.83
C ASN A 80 -13.73 -12.70 2.13
N GLU A 81 -12.78 -13.63 2.08
CA GLU A 81 -11.89 -13.99 3.20
C GLU A 81 -10.69 -13.04 3.33
N VAL A 82 -10.48 -12.16 2.33
CA VAL A 82 -9.50 -11.08 2.40
C VAL A 82 -10.20 -9.84 2.98
N TYR A 83 -10.09 -9.66 4.29
CA TYR A 83 -10.64 -8.49 4.97
C TYR A 83 -9.83 -7.22 4.70
N PHE A 84 -10.43 -6.05 4.98
CA PHE A 84 -9.74 -4.76 4.86
C PHE A 84 -8.42 -4.76 5.65
N MET A 85 -7.37 -4.24 5.01
CA MET A 85 -5.96 -4.24 5.48
C MET A 85 -5.27 -5.61 5.58
N ASN A 86 -5.89 -6.68 5.04
CA ASN A 86 -5.22 -7.96 4.83
C ASN A 86 -4.70 -8.08 3.39
N SER A 87 -3.70 -8.95 3.22
CA SER A 87 -3.13 -9.27 1.91
C SER A 87 -3.02 -10.77 1.70
N VAL A 88 -3.00 -11.19 0.43
CA VAL A 88 -2.78 -12.57 0.02
C VAL A 88 -1.91 -12.63 -1.23
N GLU A 89 -0.96 -13.58 -1.28
CA GLU A 89 -0.26 -13.94 -2.51
C GLU A 89 -1.07 -15.01 -3.25
N THR A 90 -1.34 -14.78 -4.54
CA THR A 90 -2.16 -15.67 -5.38
C THR A 90 -1.76 -15.54 -6.85
N GLN A 91 -2.57 -16.10 -7.74
CA GLN A 91 -2.41 -15.95 -9.17
C GLN A 91 -3.63 -15.31 -9.82
N ALA A 92 -3.38 -14.29 -10.64
CA ALA A 92 -4.36 -13.77 -11.59
C ALA A 92 -4.04 -14.35 -12.97
N LYS A 93 -4.84 -15.33 -13.41
CA LYS A 93 -4.62 -16.11 -14.66
C LYS A 93 -3.15 -16.52 -14.89
N LYS A 94 -2.53 -17.17 -13.90
CA LYS A 94 -1.12 -17.67 -13.87
C LYS A 94 -0.03 -16.62 -13.62
N VAL A 95 -0.36 -15.34 -13.53
CA VAL A 95 0.60 -14.32 -13.09
C VAL A 95 0.57 -14.26 -11.57
N ASN A 96 1.73 -14.43 -10.93
CA ASN A 96 1.85 -14.26 -9.48
C ASN A 96 1.59 -12.80 -9.11
N VAL A 97 0.64 -12.59 -8.22
CA VAL A 97 0.23 -11.28 -7.72
C VAL A 97 0.13 -11.30 -6.20
N ARG A 98 0.35 -10.15 -5.57
CA ARG A 98 -0.13 -9.87 -4.21
C ARG A 98 -1.36 -9.00 -4.32
N ILE A 99 -2.42 -9.40 -3.65
CA ILE A 99 -3.67 -8.65 -3.54
C ILE A 99 -3.80 -8.19 -2.10
N THR A 100 -3.88 -6.88 -1.90
CA THR A 100 -4.14 -6.26 -0.60
C THR A 100 -5.48 -5.56 -0.67
N ARG A 101 -6.39 -5.84 0.27
CA ARG A 101 -7.68 -5.13 0.32
C ARG A 101 -7.50 -3.80 1.06
N CYS A 102 -7.04 -2.82 0.32
CA CYS A 102 -6.82 -1.45 0.78
C CYS A 102 -7.06 -0.47 -0.38
N GLY A 103 -6.98 0.81 -0.08
CA GLY A 103 -7.35 1.83 -1.04
C GLY A 103 -7.03 3.25 -0.59
N TYR A 104 -7.07 4.15 -1.57
CA TYR A 104 -6.87 5.59 -1.37
C TYR A 104 -8.04 6.40 -1.95
N THR A 105 -9.26 5.87 -1.84
CA THR A 105 -10.48 6.49 -2.39
C THR A 105 -11.66 6.49 -1.41
N GLY A 106 -11.54 5.88 -0.24
CA GLY A 106 -12.63 5.70 0.73
C GLY A 106 -13.62 4.58 0.41
N GLU A 107 -13.58 4.06 -0.82
CA GLU A 107 -14.40 2.94 -1.27
C GLU A 107 -13.75 1.59 -0.93
N ASP A 108 -14.51 0.49 -1.04
CA ASP A 108 -13.91 -0.85 -1.07
C ASP A 108 -13.01 -1.00 -2.31
N GLY A 109 -12.01 -1.85 -2.22
CA GLY A 109 -11.04 -1.99 -3.30
C GLY A 109 -9.80 -2.79 -2.93
N PHE A 110 -8.97 -2.98 -3.93
CA PHE A 110 -7.75 -3.75 -3.85
C PHE A 110 -6.58 -3.04 -4.52
N GLU A 111 -5.41 -3.19 -3.93
CA GLU A 111 -4.12 -2.98 -4.58
C GLU A 111 -3.56 -4.33 -5.04
N ILE A 112 -3.07 -4.36 -6.28
CA ILE A 112 -2.59 -5.58 -6.94
C ILE A 112 -1.14 -5.33 -7.36
N SER A 113 -0.20 -5.94 -6.63
CA SER A 113 1.25 -5.86 -6.89
C SER A 113 1.72 -7.07 -7.70
N PHE A 114 2.56 -6.84 -8.70
CA PHE A 114 3.07 -7.89 -9.61
C PHE A 114 4.42 -7.48 -10.22
N LYS A 115 5.06 -8.41 -10.96
CA LYS A 115 6.29 -8.08 -11.71
C LYS A 115 5.98 -7.20 -12.91
N GLY A 116 6.72 -6.10 -13.08
CA GLY A 116 6.45 -5.03 -14.05
C GLY A 116 6.27 -5.50 -15.49
N ARG A 117 6.97 -6.57 -15.90
CA ARG A 117 6.79 -7.21 -17.21
C ARG A 117 5.36 -7.72 -17.50
N HIS A 118 4.51 -7.86 -16.50
CA HIS A 118 3.11 -8.29 -16.63
C HIS A 118 2.11 -7.14 -16.54
N ALA A 119 2.57 -5.88 -16.52
CA ALA A 119 1.70 -4.73 -16.30
C ALA A 119 0.60 -4.60 -17.35
N GLU A 120 0.95 -4.71 -18.62
CA GLU A 120 -0.01 -4.65 -19.72
C GLU A 120 -1.05 -5.78 -19.62
N ASP A 121 -0.59 -7.03 -19.44
CA ASP A 121 -1.46 -8.20 -19.30
C ASP A 121 -2.48 -8.05 -18.14
N ILE A 122 -2.00 -7.64 -16.97
CA ILE A 122 -2.85 -7.47 -15.77
C ILE A 122 -3.85 -6.34 -15.98
N VAL A 123 -3.40 -5.18 -16.46
CA VAL A 123 -4.27 -4.00 -16.63
C VAL A 123 -5.30 -4.26 -17.72
N GLU A 124 -4.92 -4.82 -18.86
CA GLU A 124 -5.87 -5.19 -19.92
C GLU A 124 -6.91 -6.19 -19.43
N MET A 125 -6.49 -7.20 -18.68
CA MET A 125 -7.39 -8.21 -18.14
C MET A 125 -8.48 -7.61 -17.25
N ILE A 126 -8.10 -6.63 -16.42
CA ILE A 126 -9.03 -5.88 -15.55
C ILE A 126 -9.92 -4.96 -16.40
N LEU A 127 -9.36 -4.25 -17.37
CA LEU A 127 -10.08 -3.32 -18.26
C LEU A 127 -11.12 -3.99 -19.18
N ARG A 128 -10.99 -5.29 -19.44
CA ARG A 128 -12.00 -6.05 -20.20
C ARG A 128 -13.31 -6.26 -19.43
N GLN A 129 -13.35 -5.98 -18.14
CA GLN A 129 -14.58 -6.03 -17.34
C GLN A 129 -15.40 -4.76 -17.58
N GLN A 130 -16.69 -4.91 -17.89
CA GLN A 130 -17.55 -3.80 -18.32
C GLN A 130 -17.76 -2.73 -17.23
N GLU A 131 -17.61 -3.13 -15.97
CA GLU A 131 -17.73 -2.29 -14.79
C GLU A 131 -16.52 -1.34 -14.60
N VAL A 132 -15.40 -1.59 -15.28
CA VAL A 132 -14.12 -0.92 -15.03
C VAL A 132 -13.88 0.22 -16.01
N LYS A 133 -13.36 1.34 -15.48
CA LYS A 133 -12.82 2.45 -16.27
C LYS A 133 -11.50 2.93 -15.67
N MET A 134 -10.63 3.48 -16.51
CA MET A 134 -9.41 4.13 -16.05
C MET A 134 -9.73 5.42 -15.30
N ALA A 135 -9.00 5.67 -14.21
CA ALA A 135 -9.03 6.91 -13.45
C ALA A 135 -7.61 7.45 -13.32
N GLY A 136 -7.44 8.75 -13.57
CA GLY A 136 -6.15 9.45 -13.47
C GLY A 136 -5.96 10.17 -12.13
N LEU A 137 -4.87 10.93 -12.04
CA LEU A 137 -4.46 11.64 -10.82
C LEU A 137 -5.52 12.61 -10.28
N ALA A 138 -6.20 13.36 -11.15
CA ALA A 138 -7.22 14.32 -10.72
C ALA A 138 -8.42 13.64 -10.03
N ALA A 139 -8.89 12.51 -10.57
CA ALA A 139 -9.96 11.74 -9.95
C ALA A 139 -9.49 11.13 -8.61
N ARG A 140 -8.25 10.60 -8.56
CA ARG A 140 -7.65 10.08 -7.32
C ARG A 140 -7.59 11.16 -6.23
N ASP A 141 -7.16 12.37 -6.57
CA ASP A 141 -7.06 13.46 -5.59
C ASP A 141 -8.43 13.95 -5.09
N SER A 142 -9.45 13.98 -5.96
CA SER A 142 -10.82 14.27 -5.52
C SER A 142 -11.34 13.20 -4.56
N LEU A 143 -11.20 11.92 -4.91
CA LEU A 143 -11.72 10.81 -4.13
C LEU A 143 -11.07 10.69 -2.75
N ARG A 144 -9.75 10.78 -2.67
CA ARG A 144 -9.04 10.72 -1.38
C ARG A 144 -9.43 11.88 -0.47
N LEU A 145 -9.68 13.06 -1.05
CA LEU A 145 -10.03 14.26 -0.29
C LEU A 145 -11.44 14.12 0.29
N GLU A 146 -12.40 13.63 -0.50
CA GLU A 146 -13.75 13.30 -0.03
C GLU A 146 -13.75 12.22 1.05
N ALA A 147 -12.83 11.26 0.97
CA ALA A 147 -12.63 10.22 1.98
C ALA A 147 -11.88 10.70 3.25
N GLY A 148 -11.37 11.93 3.26
CA GLY A 148 -10.59 12.47 4.38
C GLY A 148 -9.20 11.86 4.55
N LEU A 149 -8.60 11.34 3.48
CA LEU A 149 -7.26 10.76 3.49
C LEU A 149 -6.19 11.83 3.23
N CYS A 150 -5.15 11.83 4.04
CA CYS A 150 -4.06 12.80 3.99
C CYS A 150 -3.15 12.56 2.78
N LEU A 151 -2.75 13.65 2.12
CA LEU A 151 -1.70 13.67 1.12
C LEU A 151 -0.40 14.22 1.72
N TYR A 152 0.64 13.39 1.81
CA TYR A 152 1.95 13.83 2.25
C TYR A 152 2.51 14.97 1.39
N GLY A 153 3.11 15.96 2.05
CA GLY A 153 3.61 17.19 1.44
C GLY A 153 2.56 18.29 1.26
N HIS A 154 1.27 17.97 1.44
CA HIS A 154 0.18 18.94 1.43
C HIS A 154 -0.51 19.05 2.78
N ASP A 155 -1.08 17.94 3.27
CA ASP A 155 -1.86 17.91 4.51
C ASP A 155 -0.99 17.55 5.73
N ILE A 156 0.05 16.75 5.50
CA ILE A 156 1.00 16.28 6.51
C ILE A 156 2.43 16.38 6.00
N ASN A 157 3.37 16.61 6.91
CA ASN A 157 4.80 16.80 6.64
C ASN A 157 5.60 16.77 7.97
N GLU A 158 6.89 17.09 7.88
CA GLU A 158 7.82 17.05 9.01
C GLU A 158 7.52 18.11 10.10
N GLU A 159 6.70 19.11 9.80
CA GLU A 159 6.27 20.17 10.72
C GLU A 159 4.94 19.85 11.43
N THR A 160 4.19 18.85 10.96
CA THR A 160 2.87 18.46 11.49
C THR A 160 2.97 17.15 12.26
N THR A 161 2.51 17.16 13.51
CA THR A 161 2.45 15.95 14.33
C THR A 161 1.23 15.09 13.99
N PRO A 162 1.26 13.77 14.27
CA PRO A 162 0.07 12.92 14.10
C PRO A 162 -1.16 13.40 14.86
N VAL A 163 -0.98 14.08 16.01
CA VAL A 163 -2.09 14.63 16.79
C VAL A 163 -2.73 15.83 16.08
N GLU A 164 -1.91 16.77 15.59
CA GLU A 164 -2.38 17.94 14.83
C GLU A 164 -3.09 17.53 13.53
N ALA A 165 -2.63 16.45 12.90
CA ALA A 165 -3.20 15.88 11.68
C ALA A 165 -4.48 15.05 11.91
N GLY A 166 -4.95 14.87 13.15
CA GLY A 166 -6.11 14.00 13.45
C GLY A 166 -5.83 12.50 13.28
N LEU A 167 -4.55 12.10 13.26
CA LEU A 167 -4.08 10.74 13.02
C LEU A 167 -3.69 10.00 14.31
N THR A 168 -4.17 10.46 15.47
CA THR A 168 -3.91 9.86 16.78
C THR A 168 -4.21 8.34 16.83
N TRP A 169 -5.16 7.88 16.03
CA TRP A 169 -5.53 6.47 15.91
C TRP A 169 -4.43 5.55 15.33
N LEU A 170 -3.42 6.13 14.66
CA LEU A 170 -2.24 5.40 14.17
C LEU A 170 -1.16 5.18 15.24
N ILE A 171 -1.25 5.87 16.38
CA ILE A 171 -0.30 5.70 17.48
C ILE A 171 -0.70 4.46 18.28
N GLY A 172 0.12 3.42 18.21
CA GLY A 172 -0.14 2.16 18.91
C GLY A 172 -0.31 2.35 20.42
N LYS A 173 -1.29 1.66 21.02
CA LYS A 173 -1.64 1.80 22.44
C LYS A 173 -0.44 1.66 23.40
N SER A 174 0.51 0.78 23.08
CA SER A 174 1.72 0.55 23.89
C SER A 174 2.60 1.79 24.02
N PHE A 175 2.55 2.71 23.06
CA PHE A 175 3.34 3.95 23.07
C PHE A 175 2.76 5.05 23.97
N TYR A 176 1.52 4.90 24.47
CA TYR A 176 0.94 5.82 25.45
C TYR A 176 1.37 5.54 26.90
N TYR A 177 1.91 4.36 27.18
CA TYR A 177 2.25 3.90 28.53
C TYR A 177 3.75 3.74 28.78
N THR A 178 4.58 4.16 27.83
CA THR A 178 6.04 4.31 27.95
C THR A 178 6.40 5.78 27.98
#